data_AF-A0A520ZVW6-F1
#
_entry.id   AF-A0A520ZVW6-F1
#
_cell.length_a   1.000
_cell.length_b   1.000
_cell.length_c   1.000
_cell.angle_alpha   90.00
_cell.angle_beta   90.00
_cell.angle_gamma   90.00
#
_symmetry.space_group_name_H-M   'P 1'
#
loop_
_entity.id
_entity.type
_entity.pdbx_description
1 polymer ?
#
loop_
_entity_poly.entity_id
_entity_poly.type
_entity_poly.pdbx_seq_one_letter_code
_entity_poly.pdbx_strand_id
1 'polypeptide(L)'
;MIMNFLISFIKLLLLSLFAINVTLSFGVGQLQAAANLKEIITELSSYTDRSSGTEGSEQAAAYISDYFEQLGLEPRIYHFPIPVREVVSASLHFDNQTIPLQPLINNAVTPQAIDGFLEGPLYYVNQGNISDLDRKLIKDAILLMDFNSGRNWLTAASLGARAVIFVDRQATTSHSFFKEKEELSPIQFPCFWMEEDEALALFGPLSQANNGLIRDKVELRSAISWQNKTGKNIYCLIEGIDPELKEDLLIIEAFYDSTRHVYNHSPGADEAVSVANLLKLAEMLSYNPPQRSVVLIATSGHGQSLHGMRDVIWSLQERTKLLRDYRRNLKKTIRQANSTIKLLGELSFPLPEDSERDTKLLAAIDNDLKFQIDQLSRTLISLRLQDDKDLNRERIDQIASERFALRR
;
A
#
# COMPACT_ATOMS: atom_id res chain seq x y z
N MET A 1 -11.67 -71.55 -45.66
CA MET A 1 -12.28 -70.27 -46.08
C MET A 1 -12.94 -69.51 -44.92
N ILE A 2 -13.68 -70.18 -44.03
CA ILE A 2 -14.41 -69.56 -42.91
C ILE A 2 -13.47 -68.94 -41.84
N MET A 3 -12.34 -69.58 -41.54
CA MET A 3 -11.41 -69.11 -40.50
C MET A 3 -10.69 -67.80 -40.85
N ASN A 4 -10.37 -67.57 -42.13
CA ASN A 4 -9.76 -66.31 -42.58
C ASN A 4 -10.77 -65.15 -42.56
N PHE A 5 -12.05 -65.43 -42.75
CA PHE A 5 -13.10 -64.42 -42.69
C PHE A 5 -13.34 -63.93 -41.25
N LEU A 6 -13.31 -64.85 -40.28
CA LEU A 6 -13.48 -64.53 -38.87
C LEU A 6 -12.32 -63.68 -38.33
N ILE A 7 -11.08 -63.99 -38.71
CA ILE A 7 -9.90 -63.23 -38.31
C ILE A 7 -9.92 -61.81 -38.92
N SER A 8 -10.37 -61.67 -40.16
CA SER A 8 -10.49 -60.36 -40.82
C SER A 8 -11.59 -59.50 -40.17
N PHE A 9 -12.72 -60.11 -39.77
CA PHE A 9 -13.82 -59.42 -39.10
C PHE A 9 -13.43 -58.95 -37.68
N ILE A 10 -12.69 -59.78 -36.93
CA ILE A 10 -12.18 -59.42 -35.60
C ILE A 10 -11.15 -58.28 -35.68
N LYS A 11 -10.28 -58.27 -36.70
CA LYS A 11 -9.34 -57.16 -36.93
C LYS A 11 -10.06 -55.86 -37.30
N LEU A 12 -11.13 -55.93 -38.11
CA LEU A 12 -11.92 -54.76 -38.46
C LEU A 12 -12.69 -54.20 -37.25
N LEU A 13 -13.24 -55.09 -36.41
CA LEU A 13 -13.92 -54.72 -35.17
C LEU A 13 -12.94 -54.07 -34.17
N LEU A 14 -11.74 -54.64 -34.00
CA LEU A 14 -10.70 -54.08 -33.13
C LEU A 14 -10.17 -52.73 -33.65
N LEU A 15 -10.01 -52.55 -34.97
CA LEU A 15 -9.65 -51.24 -35.52
C LEU A 15 -10.76 -50.19 -35.34
N SER A 16 -12.04 -50.59 -35.45
CA SER A 16 -13.16 -49.68 -35.19
C SER A 16 -13.29 -49.30 -33.72
N LEU A 17 -13.06 -50.25 -32.80
CA LEU A 17 -13.05 -50.01 -31.35
C LEU A 17 -11.83 -49.19 -30.91
N PHE A 18 -10.69 -49.33 -31.60
CA PHE A 18 -9.52 -48.47 -31.37
C PHE A 18 -9.76 -47.06 -31.92
N ALA A 19 -10.39 -46.91 -33.08
CA ALA A 19 -10.75 -45.61 -33.64
C ALA A 19 -11.77 -44.86 -32.77
N ILE A 20 -12.76 -45.55 -32.19
CA ILE A 20 -13.77 -44.96 -31.29
C ILE A 20 -13.14 -44.54 -29.95
N ASN A 21 -12.19 -45.31 -29.40
CA ASN A 21 -11.48 -44.95 -28.17
C ASN A 21 -10.41 -43.86 -28.38
N VAL A 22 -9.80 -43.76 -29.56
CA VAL A 22 -8.87 -42.66 -29.89
C VAL A 22 -9.63 -41.34 -30.11
N THR A 23 -10.89 -41.37 -30.56
CA THR A 23 -11.75 -40.18 -30.60
C THR A 23 -12.33 -39.74 -29.25
N LEU A 24 -12.21 -40.56 -28.19
CA LEU A 24 -12.75 -40.25 -26.86
C LEU A 24 -11.68 -39.87 -25.82
N SER A 25 -10.39 -39.89 -26.19
CA SER A 25 -9.27 -39.50 -25.30
C SER A 25 -8.54 -38.23 -25.73
N PHE A 26 -8.97 -37.57 -26.81
CA PHE A 26 -8.73 -36.14 -26.92
C PHE A 26 -9.80 -35.46 -26.10
N GLY A 27 -9.49 -35.27 -24.81
CA GLY A 27 -10.09 -34.21 -24.04
C GLY A 27 -9.84 -32.91 -24.82
N VAL A 28 -10.78 -32.57 -25.69
CA VAL A 28 -11.10 -31.17 -25.94
C VAL A 28 -11.56 -30.69 -24.58
N GLY A 29 -10.60 -30.32 -23.73
CA GLY A 29 -10.87 -29.39 -22.66
C GLY A 29 -11.64 -28.29 -23.37
N GLN A 30 -12.89 -28.07 -22.97
CA GLN A 30 -13.60 -26.88 -23.38
C GLN A 30 -12.63 -25.74 -23.05
N LEU A 31 -11.99 -25.17 -24.08
CA LEU A 31 -11.33 -23.89 -23.99
C LEU A 31 -12.45 -22.97 -23.57
N GLN A 32 -12.55 -22.78 -22.26
CA GLN A 32 -13.45 -21.83 -21.66
C GLN A 32 -13.13 -20.53 -22.38
N ALA A 33 -14.14 -19.93 -23.01
CA ALA A 33 -13.94 -18.71 -23.80
C ALA A 33 -13.13 -17.74 -22.94
N ALA A 34 -11.93 -17.39 -23.40
CA ALA A 34 -11.01 -16.61 -22.61
C ALA A 34 -11.69 -15.31 -22.20
N ALA A 35 -11.52 -14.93 -20.92
CA ALA A 35 -12.20 -13.78 -20.36
C ALA A 35 -12.01 -12.56 -21.27
N ASN A 36 -13.09 -11.84 -21.54
CA ASN A 36 -13.01 -10.61 -22.32
C ASN A 36 -12.40 -9.50 -21.45
N LEU A 37 -11.97 -8.41 -22.10
CA LEU A 37 -11.30 -7.29 -21.40
C LEU A 37 -12.14 -6.73 -20.24
N LYS A 38 -13.47 -6.65 -20.43
CA LYS A 38 -14.38 -6.12 -19.41
C LYS A 38 -14.47 -7.04 -18.19
N GLU A 39 -14.51 -8.36 -18.41
CA GLU A 39 -14.51 -9.35 -17.33
C GLU A 39 -13.21 -9.28 -16.52
N ILE A 40 -12.06 -9.16 -17.19
CA ILE A 40 -10.76 -9.01 -16.51
C ILE A 40 -10.73 -7.73 -15.66
N ILE A 41 -11.16 -6.60 -16.22
CA ILE A 41 -11.19 -5.32 -15.47
C ILE A 41 -12.17 -5.41 -14.29
N THR A 42 -13.33 -6.04 -14.49
CA THR A 42 -14.34 -6.20 -13.44
C THR A 42 -13.81 -7.07 -12.29
N GLU A 43 -13.13 -8.16 -12.62
CA GLU A 43 -12.50 -9.05 -11.63
C GLU A 43 -11.41 -8.30 -10.85
N LEU A 44 -10.45 -7.68 -11.53
CA LEU A 44 -9.34 -6.98 -10.88
C LEU A 44 -9.78 -5.76 -10.06
N SER A 45 -10.85 -5.07 -10.47
CA SER A 45 -11.40 -3.94 -9.72
C SER A 45 -12.37 -4.34 -8.60
N SER A 46 -12.74 -5.61 -8.51
CA SER A 46 -13.53 -6.13 -7.39
C SER A 46 -12.72 -6.25 -6.09
N TYR A 47 -11.39 -6.28 -6.19
CA TYR A 47 -10.47 -6.29 -5.06
C TYR A 47 -10.41 -4.87 -4.49
N THR A 48 -11.22 -4.60 -3.46
CA THR A 48 -11.48 -3.31 -2.80
C THR A 48 -10.27 -2.34 -2.75
N ASP A 49 -9.08 -2.86 -2.46
CA ASP A 49 -7.82 -2.13 -2.52
C ASP A 49 -6.74 -3.03 -3.14
N ARG A 50 -6.30 -2.69 -4.36
CA ARG A 50 -5.23 -3.36 -5.11
C ARG A 50 -3.89 -2.62 -5.01
N SER A 51 -3.75 -1.68 -4.08
CA SER A 51 -2.49 -0.96 -3.92
C SER A 51 -1.40 -1.87 -3.38
N SER A 52 -0.15 -1.53 -3.68
CA SER A 52 1.00 -2.35 -3.30
C SER A 52 1.02 -2.74 -1.82
N GLY A 53 1.26 -4.04 -1.57
CA GLY A 53 1.36 -4.62 -0.23
C GLY A 53 0.01 -4.91 0.46
N THR A 54 -1.10 -4.82 -0.27
CA THR A 54 -2.44 -5.21 0.20
C THR A 54 -2.80 -6.64 -0.24
N GLU A 55 -3.84 -7.21 0.37
CA GLU A 55 -4.42 -8.48 -0.06
C GLU A 55 -4.95 -8.43 -1.49
N GLY A 56 -5.57 -7.32 -1.91
CA GLY A 56 -6.08 -7.19 -3.28
C GLY A 56 -4.97 -7.18 -4.33
N SER A 57 -3.79 -6.64 -3.99
CA SER A 57 -2.60 -6.77 -4.84
C SER A 57 -2.14 -8.23 -4.93
N GLU A 58 -2.21 -8.99 -3.84
CA GLU A 58 -1.85 -10.41 -3.83
C GLU A 58 -2.84 -11.26 -4.66
N GLN A 59 -4.14 -10.97 -4.55
CA GLN A 59 -5.20 -11.59 -5.36
C GLN A 59 -5.01 -11.30 -6.85
N ALA A 60 -4.69 -10.05 -7.21
CA ALA A 60 -4.38 -9.69 -8.59
C ALA A 60 -3.16 -10.44 -9.13
N ALA A 61 -2.09 -10.57 -8.33
CA ALA A 61 -0.90 -11.33 -8.73
C ALA A 61 -1.20 -12.82 -8.98
N ALA A 62 -2.05 -13.43 -8.14
CA ALA A 62 -2.53 -14.79 -8.31
C ALA A 62 -3.36 -14.92 -9.60
N TYR A 63 -4.35 -14.05 -9.79
CA TYR A 63 -5.19 -14.02 -10.99
C TYR A 63 -4.37 -13.95 -12.29
N ILE A 64 -3.33 -13.12 -12.33
CA ILE A 64 -2.44 -12.98 -13.49
C ILE A 64 -1.62 -14.24 -13.73
N SER A 65 -1.12 -14.85 -12.66
CA SER A 65 -0.35 -16.10 -12.75
C SER A 65 -1.25 -17.22 -13.29
N ASP A 66 -2.44 -17.39 -12.73
CA ASP A 66 -3.42 -18.37 -13.17
C ASP A 66 -3.83 -18.14 -14.63
N TYR A 67 -4.00 -16.89 -15.05
CA TYR A 67 -4.31 -16.54 -16.43
C TYR A 67 -3.18 -16.97 -17.39
N PHE A 68 -1.91 -16.72 -17.05
CA PHE A 68 -0.79 -17.20 -17.86
C PHE A 68 -0.72 -18.73 -17.89
N GLU A 69 -0.93 -19.42 -16.77
CA GLU A 69 -0.94 -20.89 -16.73
C GLU A 69 -2.05 -21.50 -17.59
N GLN A 70 -3.25 -20.90 -17.59
CA GLN A 70 -4.37 -21.34 -18.45
C GLN A 70 -4.05 -21.23 -19.95
N LEU A 71 -3.14 -20.32 -20.34
CA LEU A 71 -2.65 -20.20 -21.71
C LEU A 71 -1.54 -21.21 -22.05
N GLY A 72 -1.14 -22.07 -21.11
CA GLY A 72 -0.02 -23.00 -21.27
C GLY A 72 1.35 -22.33 -21.15
N LEU A 73 1.40 -21.13 -20.58
CA LEU A 73 2.64 -20.40 -20.32
C LEU A 73 3.20 -20.76 -18.93
N GLU A 74 4.49 -20.54 -18.71
CA GLU A 74 5.15 -20.77 -17.42
C GLU A 74 5.44 -19.44 -16.68
N PRO A 75 4.51 -18.89 -15.90
CA PRO A 75 4.77 -17.67 -15.15
C PRO A 75 5.81 -17.89 -14.06
N ARG A 76 6.62 -16.86 -13.82
CA ARG A 76 7.63 -16.82 -12.77
C ARG A 76 7.40 -15.59 -11.91
N ILE A 77 7.61 -15.73 -10.61
CA ILE A 77 7.43 -14.64 -9.65
C ILE A 77 8.81 -14.11 -9.23
N TYR A 78 8.98 -12.81 -9.38
CA TYR A 78 10.10 -12.05 -8.86
C TYR A 78 9.65 -11.24 -7.64
N HIS A 79 10.27 -11.47 -6.49
CA HIS A 79 9.93 -10.82 -5.22
C HIS A 79 10.90 -9.68 -4.92
N PHE A 80 10.38 -8.57 -4.38
CA PHE A 80 11.19 -7.42 -3.97
C PHE A 80 10.59 -6.76 -2.72
N PRO A 81 11.42 -6.09 -1.88
CA PRO A 81 10.90 -5.36 -0.73
C PRO A 81 10.25 -4.04 -1.18
N ILE A 82 9.08 -3.72 -0.63
CA ILE A 82 8.38 -2.47 -0.93
C ILE A 82 7.89 -1.77 0.35
N PRO A 83 8.28 -0.51 0.60
CA PRO A 83 7.80 0.23 1.75
C PRO A 83 6.37 0.71 1.51
N VAL A 84 5.47 0.35 2.41
CA VAL A 84 4.05 0.74 2.38
C VAL A 84 3.68 1.35 3.72
N ARG A 85 2.58 2.10 3.74
CA ARG A 85 1.97 2.56 4.98
C ARG A 85 0.93 1.54 5.41
N GLU A 86 1.05 1.04 6.63
CA GLU A 86 0.10 0.15 7.27
C GLU A 86 -0.74 0.94 8.26
N VAL A 87 -2.06 0.85 8.11
CA VAL A 87 -3.05 1.45 9.01
C VAL A 87 -3.44 0.40 10.03
N VAL A 88 -3.10 0.65 11.30
CA VAL A 88 -3.53 -0.20 12.43
C VAL A 88 -4.89 0.27 12.92
N SER A 89 -5.07 1.59 13.08
CA SER A 89 -6.35 2.19 13.44
C SER A 89 -6.41 3.66 13.03
N ALA A 90 -7.61 4.14 12.78
CA ALA A 90 -7.93 5.56 12.63
C ALA A 90 -9.37 5.76 13.10
N SER A 91 -9.59 6.65 14.07
CA SER A 91 -10.91 6.81 14.67
C SER A 91 -11.15 8.18 15.25
N LEU A 92 -12.42 8.59 15.23
CA LEU A 92 -12.93 9.76 15.92
C LEU A 92 -13.85 9.30 17.05
N HIS A 93 -13.67 9.87 18.23
CA HIS A 93 -14.46 9.59 19.42
C HIS A 93 -15.16 10.85 19.90
N PHE A 94 -16.47 10.77 20.12
CA PHE A 94 -17.33 11.85 20.63
C PHE A 94 -18.62 11.24 21.16
N ASP A 95 -19.35 11.91 22.06
CA ASP A 95 -20.65 11.43 22.59
C ASP A 95 -20.66 9.95 23.07
N ASN A 96 -19.55 9.45 23.64
CA ASN A 96 -19.33 8.05 24.02
C ASN A 96 -19.39 7.02 22.86
N GLN A 97 -19.33 7.47 21.61
CA GLN A 97 -19.21 6.61 20.43
C GLN A 97 -17.84 6.77 19.77
N THR A 98 -17.35 5.70 19.15
CA THR A 98 -16.11 5.69 18.37
C THR A 98 -16.43 5.25 16.95
N ILE A 99 -16.08 6.10 15.98
CA ILE A 99 -16.29 5.83 14.57
C ILE A 99 -14.94 5.56 13.89
N PRO A 100 -14.86 4.59 12.97
CA PRO A 100 -13.69 4.44 12.13
C PRO A 100 -13.57 5.64 11.19
N LEU A 101 -12.34 6.04 10.87
CA LEU A 101 -12.06 7.02 9.83
C LEU A 101 -11.23 6.38 8.72
N GLN A 102 -11.41 6.84 7.49
CA GLN A 102 -10.56 6.45 6.38
C GLN A 102 -9.43 7.48 6.23
N PRO A 103 -8.16 7.11 6.46
CA PRO A 103 -7.07 8.06 6.25
C PRO A 103 -6.95 8.45 4.78
N LEU A 104 -6.60 9.71 4.55
CA LEU A 104 -6.30 10.24 3.22
C LEU A 104 -4.79 10.48 3.12
N ILE A 105 -4.16 9.94 2.09
CA ILE A 105 -2.75 10.17 1.81
C ILE A 105 -2.57 11.63 1.36
N ASN A 106 -2.14 12.49 2.27
CA ASN A 106 -1.91 13.93 2.04
C ASN A 106 -0.43 14.34 2.11
N ASN A 107 0.48 13.40 2.32
CA ASN A 107 1.90 13.69 2.49
C ASN A 107 2.75 12.65 1.79
N ALA A 108 3.87 13.06 1.18
CA ALA A 108 4.80 12.17 0.50
C ALA A 108 5.57 11.26 1.49
N VAL A 109 5.87 11.73 2.70
CA VAL A 109 6.74 11.03 3.66
C VAL A 109 6.01 10.70 4.96
N THR A 110 5.32 11.67 5.55
CA THR A 110 4.74 11.57 6.89
C THR A 110 3.41 10.80 6.86
N PRO A 111 3.27 9.66 7.57
CA PRO A 111 1.97 8.99 7.72
C PRO A 111 0.99 9.87 8.51
N GLN A 112 -0.31 9.63 8.36
CA GLN A 112 -1.37 10.34 9.10
C GLN A 112 -1.45 9.85 10.57
N ALA A 113 -0.30 9.59 11.19
CA ALA A 113 -0.19 9.09 12.56
C ALA A 113 -0.40 10.20 13.59
N ILE A 114 -0.89 9.82 14.76
CA ILE A 114 -1.09 10.71 15.90
C ILE A 114 -0.42 10.06 17.12
N ASP A 115 0.46 10.81 17.78
CA ASP A 115 1.04 10.38 19.05
C ASP A 115 0.00 10.58 20.17
N GLY A 116 -0.52 9.47 20.70
CA GLY A 116 -1.63 9.48 21.66
C GLY A 116 -2.97 9.82 21.00
N PHE A 117 -3.42 11.06 21.15
CA PHE A 117 -4.66 11.57 20.58
C PHE A 117 -4.61 13.08 20.36
N LEU A 118 -5.43 13.58 19.45
CA LEU A 118 -5.73 15.00 19.30
C LEU A 118 -7.10 15.26 19.92
N GLU A 119 -7.22 16.34 20.67
CA GLU A 119 -8.47 16.75 21.30
C GLU A 119 -8.77 18.20 20.93
N GLY A 120 -10.02 18.49 20.57
CA GLY A 120 -10.46 19.85 20.27
C GLY A 120 -11.90 19.90 19.77
N PRO A 121 -12.40 21.11 19.48
CA PRO A 121 -13.71 21.29 18.87
C PRO A 121 -13.70 20.78 17.42
N LEU A 122 -14.84 20.25 16.98
CA LEU A 122 -15.09 19.86 15.59
C LEU A 122 -15.88 20.96 14.88
N TYR A 123 -15.28 21.56 13.85
CA TYR A 123 -15.94 22.59 13.04
C TYR A 123 -16.14 22.14 11.60
N TYR A 124 -17.33 22.34 11.04
CA TYR A 124 -17.54 22.39 9.61
C TYR A 124 -17.16 23.76 9.06
N VAL A 125 -16.32 23.77 8.03
CA VAL A 125 -15.73 24.99 7.46
C VAL A 125 -15.97 25.13 5.95
N ASN A 126 -17.02 24.52 5.39
CA ASN A 126 -17.25 24.50 3.94
C ASN A 126 -15.96 24.11 3.19
N GLN A 127 -15.54 24.90 2.20
CA GLN A 127 -14.29 24.73 1.46
C GLN A 127 -13.04 25.23 2.19
N GLY A 128 -13.17 25.78 3.39
CA GLY A 128 -12.03 26.27 4.18
C GLY A 128 -11.40 27.56 3.67
N ASN A 129 -12.14 28.39 2.92
CA ASN A 129 -11.64 29.71 2.54
C ASN A 129 -11.44 30.58 3.80
N ILE A 130 -10.64 31.64 3.71
CA ILE A 130 -10.37 32.52 4.86
C ILE A 130 -11.68 33.05 5.50
N SER A 131 -12.69 33.37 4.68
CA SER A 131 -14.01 33.79 5.15
C SER A 131 -14.78 32.68 5.88
N ASP A 132 -14.58 31.42 5.48
CA ASP A 132 -15.21 30.26 6.14
C ASP A 132 -14.58 29.98 7.52
N LEU A 133 -13.34 30.42 7.74
CA LEU A 133 -12.64 30.28 9.02
C LEU A 133 -12.90 31.46 9.97
N ASP A 134 -13.49 32.55 9.48
CA ASP A 134 -13.73 33.74 10.28
C ASP A 134 -14.63 33.43 11.48
N ARG A 135 -14.34 34.06 12.61
CA ARG A 135 -15.05 33.93 13.90
C ARG A 135 -15.13 32.50 14.44
N LYS A 136 -14.27 31.59 13.99
CA LYS A 136 -14.10 30.24 14.56
C LYS A 136 -12.80 30.17 15.34
N LEU A 137 -12.81 29.40 16.43
CA LEU A 137 -11.59 29.09 17.18
C LEU A 137 -10.86 27.94 16.49
N ILE A 138 -10.02 28.26 15.50
CA ILE A 138 -9.33 27.27 14.66
C ILE A 138 -8.16 26.60 15.39
N LYS A 139 -7.50 27.31 16.30
CA LYS A 139 -6.39 26.75 17.07
C LYS A 139 -6.86 25.53 17.85
N ASP A 140 -6.12 24.44 17.70
CA ASP A 140 -6.38 23.12 18.29
C ASP A 140 -7.66 22.40 17.79
N ALA A 141 -8.36 22.97 16.80
CA ALA A 141 -9.57 22.37 16.24
C ALA A 141 -9.30 21.21 15.27
N ILE A 142 -10.29 20.33 15.16
CA ILE A 142 -10.41 19.33 14.09
C ILE A 142 -11.49 19.83 13.12
N LEU A 143 -11.25 19.74 11.82
CA LEU A 143 -12.12 20.35 10.82
C LEU A 143 -12.82 19.31 9.96
N LEU A 144 -14.12 19.48 9.72
CA LEU A 144 -14.83 18.91 8.57
C LEU A 144 -14.75 19.93 7.42
N MET A 145 -14.25 19.51 6.27
CA MET A 145 -14.04 20.39 5.11
C MET A 145 -14.53 19.72 3.84
N ASP A 146 -15.14 20.46 2.92
CA ASP A 146 -15.54 19.91 1.63
C ASP A 146 -14.32 19.37 0.88
N PHE A 147 -14.45 18.20 0.25
CA PHE A 147 -13.35 17.57 -0.48
C PHE A 147 -12.83 18.43 -1.64
N ASN A 148 -13.71 19.18 -2.30
CA ASN A 148 -13.37 20.12 -3.38
C ASN A 148 -12.90 21.48 -2.83
N SER A 149 -11.94 21.45 -1.92
CA SER A 149 -11.37 22.62 -1.22
C SER A 149 -9.95 22.98 -1.64
N GLY A 150 -9.38 22.29 -2.64
CA GLY A 150 -8.00 22.54 -3.04
C GLY A 150 -7.02 22.33 -1.89
N ARG A 151 -6.12 23.29 -1.71
CA ARG A 151 -5.08 23.27 -0.66
C ARG A 151 -5.43 24.10 0.57
N ASN A 152 -6.69 24.47 0.75
CA ASN A 152 -7.12 25.33 1.87
C ASN A 152 -6.83 24.72 3.26
N TRP A 153 -6.70 23.39 3.36
CA TRP A 153 -6.26 22.72 4.58
C TRP A 153 -4.88 23.20 5.07
N LEU A 154 -3.98 23.64 4.18
CA LEU A 154 -2.69 24.22 4.57
C LEU A 154 -2.86 25.54 5.31
N THR A 155 -3.82 26.37 4.89
CA THR A 155 -4.18 27.62 5.58
C THR A 155 -4.82 27.33 6.93
N ALA A 156 -5.70 26.33 7.00
CA ALA A 156 -6.25 25.90 8.28
C ALA A 156 -5.16 25.38 9.24
N ALA A 157 -4.21 24.60 8.73
CA ALA A 157 -3.07 24.10 9.49
C ALA A 157 -2.17 25.25 10.01
N SER A 158 -1.92 26.28 9.19
CA SER A 158 -1.11 27.44 9.61
C SER A 158 -1.79 28.30 10.68
N LEU A 159 -3.13 28.27 10.75
CA LEU A 159 -3.94 28.91 11.79
C LEU A 159 -4.04 28.05 13.07
N GLY A 160 -3.44 26.87 13.09
CA GLY A 160 -3.34 26.01 14.28
C GLY A 160 -4.38 24.89 14.36
N ALA A 161 -5.14 24.61 13.29
CA ALA A 161 -5.92 23.39 13.22
C ALA A 161 -5.00 22.16 13.37
N ARG A 162 -5.54 21.03 13.81
CA ARG A 162 -4.75 19.83 14.11
C ARG A 162 -4.99 18.68 13.16
N ALA A 163 -6.13 18.64 12.49
CA ALA A 163 -6.49 17.64 11.51
C ALA A 163 -7.64 18.12 10.63
N VAL A 164 -7.85 17.46 9.50
CA VAL A 164 -9.03 17.65 8.64
C VAL A 164 -9.63 16.30 8.25
N ILE A 165 -10.95 16.24 8.22
CA ILE A 165 -11.73 15.15 7.66
C ILE A 165 -12.45 15.75 6.46
N PHE A 166 -12.09 15.32 5.26
CA PHE A 166 -12.72 15.77 4.03
C PHE A 166 -14.05 15.06 3.82
N VAL A 167 -15.10 15.83 3.54
CA VAL A 167 -16.44 15.35 3.22
C VAL A 167 -16.62 15.40 1.71
N ASP A 168 -16.71 14.24 1.09
CA ASP A 168 -16.84 14.10 -0.36
C ASP A 168 -18.30 13.94 -0.77
N ARG A 169 -18.74 14.88 -1.60
CA ARG A 169 -20.09 14.91 -2.18
C ARG A 169 -20.16 14.18 -3.52
N GLN A 170 -19.05 13.54 -3.93
CA GLN A 170 -18.88 12.86 -5.21
C GLN A 170 -19.23 13.74 -6.43
N ALA A 171 -19.07 15.06 -6.30
CA ALA A 171 -19.32 16.01 -7.38
C ALA A 171 -18.34 15.86 -8.56
N THR A 172 -17.25 15.12 -8.35
CA THR A 172 -16.19 14.85 -9.33
C THR A 172 -15.61 13.47 -9.08
N THR A 173 -15.20 12.80 -10.16
CA THR A 173 -14.52 11.50 -10.12
C THR A 173 -13.04 11.61 -10.50
N SER A 174 -12.53 12.84 -10.71
CA SER A 174 -11.15 13.06 -11.13
C SER A 174 -10.17 12.84 -9.98
N HIS A 175 -9.14 12.02 -10.22
CA HIS A 175 -8.04 11.81 -9.27
C HIS A 175 -7.25 13.09 -8.94
N SER A 176 -7.38 14.16 -9.75
CA SER A 176 -6.71 15.44 -9.53
C SER A 176 -7.05 16.08 -8.17
N PHE A 177 -8.29 15.90 -7.69
CA PHE A 177 -8.75 16.42 -6.40
C PHE A 177 -8.12 15.70 -5.20
N PHE A 178 -7.67 14.46 -5.38
CA PHE A 178 -6.86 13.77 -4.37
C PHE A 178 -5.41 14.27 -4.42
N LYS A 179 -4.82 14.36 -5.62
CA LYS A 179 -3.42 14.80 -5.83
C LYS A 179 -3.16 16.21 -5.31
N GLU A 180 -4.10 17.14 -5.48
CA GLU A 180 -3.93 18.51 -4.97
C GLU A 180 -3.84 18.58 -3.44
N LYS A 181 -4.31 17.56 -2.70
CA LYS A 181 -4.18 17.49 -1.23
C LYS A 181 -2.78 17.03 -0.80
N GLU A 182 -1.98 16.52 -1.71
CA GLU A 182 -0.65 16.01 -1.41
C GLU A 182 0.34 17.15 -1.11
N GLU A 183 1.07 16.98 -0.02
CA GLU A 183 2.14 17.87 0.41
C GLU A 183 3.48 17.12 0.38
N LEU A 184 4.47 17.72 -0.27
CA LEU A 184 5.82 17.14 -0.37
C LEU A 184 6.63 17.37 0.91
N SER A 185 6.34 18.45 1.63
CA SER A 185 6.98 18.77 2.91
C SER A 185 6.42 17.87 4.02
N PRO A 186 7.22 17.33 4.94
CA PRO A 186 6.76 16.38 5.96
C PRO A 186 5.96 17.05 7.10
N ILE A 187 4.79 17.62 6.78
CA ILE A 187 3.91 18.30 7.73
C ILE A 187 3.12 17.25 8.54
N GLN A 188 3.17 17.34 9.86
CA GLN A 188 2.37 16.50 10.77
C GLN A 188 0.95 17.05 10.88
N PHE A 189 0.14 16.83 9.84
CA PHE A 189 -1.26 17.22 9.80
C PHE A 189 -2.08 16.08 9.17
N PRO A 190 -2.67 15.18 9.99
CA PRO A 190 -3.39 14.03 9.48
C PRO A 190 -4.68 14.45 8.77
N CYS A 191 -4.87 13.92 7.56
CA CYS A 191 -6.08 14.09 6.78
C CYS A 191 -6.85 12.77 6.71
N PHE A 192 -8.17 12.86 6.73
CA PHE A 192 -9.11 11.74 6.57
C PHE A 192 -10.14 12.08 5.50
N TRP A 193 -10.89 11.09 5.05
CA TRP A 193 -11.92 11.22 4.03
C TRP A 193 -13.16 10.43 4.46
N MET A 194 -14.33 10.95 4.12
CA MET A 194 -15.63 10.26 4.27
C MET A 194 -16.62 10.80 3.25
N GLU A 195 -17.65 10.03 2.94
CA GLU A 195 -18.72 10.44 2.04
C GLU A 195 -19.73 11.36 2.75
N GLU A 196 -20.44 12.19 1.98
CA GLU A 196 -21.46 13.10 2.52
C GLU A 196 -22.56 12.35 3.28
N ASP A 197 -23.02 11.20 2.79
CA ASP A 197 -24.06 10.41 3.45
C ASP A 197 -23.60 9.88 4.82
N GLU A 198 -22.32 9.50 4.94
CA GLU A 198 -21.70 9.11 6.21
C GLU A 198 -21.63 10.32 7.15
N ALA A 199 -21.15 11.47 6.67
CA ALA A 199 -21.09 12.70 7.46
C ALA A 199 -22.48 13.14 7.94
N LEU A 200 -23.50 13.04 7.09
CA LEU A 200 -24.89 13.38 7.41
C LEU A 200 -25.46 12.44 8.48
N ALA A 201 -25.19 11.14 8.39
CA ALA A 201 -25.62 10.16 9.38
C ALA A 201 -24.97 10.39 10.76
N LEU A 202 -23.70 10.81 10.77
CA LEU A 202 -22.92 11.02 11.99
C LEU A 202 -23.19 12.36 12.68
N PHE A 203 -23.30 13.43 11.89
CA PHE A 203 -23.29 14.81 12.40
C PHE A 203 -24.60 15.56 12.14
N GLY A 204 -25.51 15.00 11.35
CA GLY A 204 -26.69 15.70 10.85
C GLY A 204 -26.34 16.72 9.75
N PRO A 205 -27.29 17.57 9.34
CA PRO A 205 -27.07 18.55 8.28
C PRO A 205 -25.99 19.57 8.67
N LEU A 206 -24.80 19.45 8.07
CA LEU A 206 -23.63 20.27 8.40
C LEU A 206 -23.89 21.78 8.23
N SER A 207 -24.73 22.15 7.27
CA SER A 207 -25.13 23.54 6.97
C SER A 207 -25.98 24.19 8.06
N GLN A 208 -26.53 23.41 8.99
CA GLN A 208 -27.36 23.90 10.10
C GLN A 208 -26.54 24.12 11.39
N ALA A 209 -25.24 23.82 11.37
CA ALA A 209 -24.36 23.98 12.52
C ALA A 209 -24.20 25.46 12.91
N ASN A 210 -24.46 25.79 14.17
CA ASN A 210 -24.33 27.16 14.67
C ASN A 210 -22.86 27.61 14.56
N ASN A 211 -22.59 28.62 13.73
CA ASN A 211 -21.24 29.07 13.40
C ASN A 211 -20.31 27.93 12.91
N GLY A 212 -20.87 26.87 12.33
CA GLY A 212 -20.12 25.69 11.89
C GLY A 212 -19.66 24.75 13.02
N LEU A 213 -19.97 25.03 14.29
CA LEU A 213 -19.58 24.15 15.40
C LEU A 213 -20.45 22.89 15.41
N ILE A 214 -19.81 21.74 15.25
CA ILE A 214 -20.46 20.43 15.22
C ILE A 214 -20.45 19.79 16.61
N ARG A 215 -19.29 19.83 17.28
CA ARG A 215 -19.11 19.34 18.67
C ARG A 215 -18.06 20.18 19.38
N ASP A 216 -18.28 20.43 20.66
CA ASP A 216 -17.32 21.16 21.51
C ASP A 216 -16.02 20.40 21.73
N LYS A 217 -16.10 19.06 21.76
CA LYS A 217 -14.98 18.20 22.07
C LYS A 217 -15.09 16.88 21.32
N VAL A 218 -14.06 16.55 20.56
CA VAL A 218 -13.84 15.24 19.94
C VAL A 218 -12.42 14.79 20.19
N GLU A 219 -12.20 13.48 20.21
CA GLU A 219 -10.89 12.85 20.36
C GLU A 219 -10.56 12.08 19.07
N LEU A 220 -9.43 12.41 18.45
CA LEU A 220 -8.99 11.80 17.20
C LEU A 220 -7.72 10.97 17.44
N ARG A 221 -7.75 9.71 17.02
CA ARG A 221 -6.62 8.77 17.10
C ARG A 221 -6.30 8.21 15.73
N SER A 222 -5.02 8.00 15.47
CA SER A 222 -4.57 7.37 14.23
C SER A 222 -3.20 6.73 14.41
N ALA A 223 -3.12 5.42 14.15
CA ALA A 223 -1.91 4.64 14.23
C ALA A 223 -1.58 4.12 12.82
N ILE A 224 -0.65 4.80 12.16
CA ILE A 224 -0.17 4.47 10.82
C ILE A 224 1.34 4.44 10.83
N SER A 225 1.95 3.39 10.28
CA SER A 225 3.41 3.23 10.27
C SER A 225 3.92 2.79 8.91
N TRP A 226 5.17 3.12 8.61
CA TRP A 226 5.87 2.53 7.46
C TRP A 226 6.24 1.09 7.77
N GLN A 227 5.92 0.20 6.84
CA GLN A 227 6.22 -1.22 6.90
C GLN A 227 6.83 -1.67 5.58
N ASN A 228 7.87 -2.50 5.65
CA ASN A 228 8.37 -3.19 4.46
C ASN A 228 7.51 -4.43 4.22
N LYS A 229 6.74 -4.43 3.12
CA LYS A 229 6.05 -5.62 2.61
C LYS A 229 6.86 -6.21 1.45
N THR A 230 6.41 -7.35 0.95
CA THR A 230 6.99 -7.99 -0.24
C THR A 230 6.09 -7.71 -1.43
N GLY A 231 6.62 -7.03 -2.45
CA GLY A 231 5.99 -6.89 -3.75
C GLY A 231 6.33 -8.07 -4.66
N LYS A 232 5.52 -8.24 -5.70
CA LYS A 232 5.65 -9.32 -6.70
C LYS A 232 5.60 -8.74 -8.10
N ASN A 233 6.52 -9.16 -8.95
CA ASN A 233 6.38 -9.04 -10.39
C ASN A 233 6.17 -10.43 -10.96
N ILE A 234 5.20 -10.58 -11.85
CA ILE A 234 4.95 -11.83 -12.57
C ILE A 234 5.50 -11.65 -13.96
N TYR A 235 6.32 -12.59 -14.44
CA TYR A 235 6.82 -12.54 -15.80
C TYR A 235 6.72 -13.89 -16.49
N CYS A 236 6.55 -13.86 -17.79
CA CYS A 236 6.58 -15.06 -18.62
C CYS A 236 7.30 -14.81 -19.94
N LEU A 237 8.03 -15.81 -20.41
CA LEU A 237 8.72 -15.82 -21.69
C LEU A 237 7.87 -16.55 -22.73
N ILE A 238 7.65 -15.91 -23.87
CA ILE A 238 7.16 -16.51 -25.10
C ILE A 238 8.37 -16.59 -26.05
N GLU A 239 8.87 -17.80 -26.30
CA GLU A 239 10.02 -18.01 -27.18
C GLU A 239 9.67 -17.66 -28.63
N GLY A 240 10.58 -16.95 -29.30
CA GLY A 240 10.46 -16.63 -30.70
C GLY A 240 10.59 -17.87 -31.60
N ILE A 241 9.88 -17.88 -32.73
CA ILE A 241 9.92 -19.01 -33.68
C ILE A 241 11.10 -18.95 -34.65
N ASP A 242 11.71 -17.78 -34.82
CA ASP A 242 12.81 -17.62 -35.77
C ASP A 242 14.17 -17.96 -35.10
N PRO A 243 15.04 -18.76 -35.75
CA PRO A 243 16.28 -19.24 -35.13
C PRO A 243 17.28 -18.17 -34.71
N GLU A 244 17.29 -17.01 -35.37
CA GLU A 244 18.21 -15.92 -35.05
C GLU A 244 17.53 -14.88 -34.15
N LEU A 245 16.32 -14.47 -34.54
CA LEU A 245 15.58 -13.41 -33.85
C LEU A 245 15.10 -13.83 -32.47
N LYS A 246 14.96 -15.12 -32.17
CA LYS A 246 14.61 -15.57 -30.81
C LYS A 246 15.65 -15.24 -29.75
N GLU A 247 16.88 -14.93 -30.15
CA GLU A 247 17.95 -14.47 -29.25
C GLU A 247 17.83 -12.96 -28.94
N ASP A 248 16.99 -12.22 -29.68
CA ASP A 248 16.58 -10.85 -29.34
C ASP A 248 15.38 -10.89 -28.40
N LEU A 249 15.44 -10.11 -27.32
CA LEU A 249 14.39 -10.03 -26.31
C LEU A 249 13.63 -8.71 -26.38
N LEU A 250 12.31 -8.77 -26.55
CA LEU A 250 11.40 -7.65 -26.33
C LEU A 250 10.72 -7.78 -24.96
N ILE A 251 10.79 -6.74 -24.15
CA ILE A 251 10.06 -6.68 -22.87
C ILE A 251 8.80 -5.84 -23.05
N ILE A 252 7.65 -6.40 -22.68
CA ILE A 252 6.38 -5.68 -22.61
C ILE A 252 5.90 -5.72 -21.17
N GLU A 253 5.68 -4.54 -20.60
CA GLU A 253 5.35 -4.37 -19.19
C GLU A 253 3.98 -3.71 -19.04
N ALA A 254 3.22 -4.18 -18.04
CA ALA A 254 2.04 -3.49 -17.55
C ALA A 254 1.93 -3.66 -16.04
N PHE A 255 1.64 -2.58 -15.32
CA PHE A 255 1.46 -2.66 -13.89
C PHE A 255 0.07 -3.20 -13.52
N TYR A 256 0.01 -3.92 -12.40
CA TYR A 256 -1.20 -4.55 -11.90
C TYR A 256 -1.53 -4.17 -10.45
N ASP A 257 -0.85 -3.18 -9.85
CA ASP A 257 -1.29 -2.55 -8.60
C ASP A 257 -2.05 -1.25 -8.87
N SER A 258 -2.73 -0.71 -7.86
CA SER A 258 -3.47 0.56 -7.97
C SER A 258 -2.84 1.70 -7.16
N THR A 259 -3.04 2.93 -7.62
CA THR A 259 -2.59 4.13 -6.93
C THR A 259 -3.62 4.54 -5.88
N ARG A 260 -3.32 4.20 -4.63
CA ARG A 260 -4.17 4.51 -3.48
C ARG A 260 -4.07 5.98 -3.09
N HIS A 261 -5.23 6.62 -2.95
CA HIS A 261 -5.37 7.93 -2.29
C HIS A 261 -6.01 7.81 -0.90
N VAL A 262 -7.02 6.94 -0.76
CA VAL A 262 -7.73 6.66 0.48
C VAL A 262 -7.52 5.19 0.85
N TYR A 263 -7.19 4.90 2.10
CA TYR A 263 -6.89 3.52 2.51
C TYR A 263 -8.11 2.61 2.44
N ASN A 264 -7.88 1.36 2.01
CA ASN A 264 -8.92 0.37 1.76
C ASN A 264 -9.96 0.82 0.72
N HIS A 265 -9.59 1.74 -0.17
CA HIS A 265 -10.46 2.28 -1.20
C HIS A 265 -9.66 2.61 -2.47
N SER A 266 -9.15 1.55 -3.11
CA SER A 266 -8.32 1.67 -4.32
C SER A 266 -8.57 0.50 -5.30
N PRO A 267 -9.80 0.38 -5.85
CA PRO A 267 -10.12 -0.68 -6.81
C PRO A 267 -9.33 -0.54 -8.13
N GLY A 268 -9.07 0.70 -8.56
CA GLY A 268 -8.19 1.00 -9.70
C GLY A 268 -8.68 0.44 -11.04
N ALA A 269 -9.96 0.63 -11.39
CA ALA A 269 -10.53 0.12 -12.65
C ALA A 269 -9.84 0.68 -13.90
N ASP A 270 -9.48 1.98 -13.90
CA ASP A 270 -8.72 2.61 -14.98
C ASP A 270 -7.33 1.99 -15.12
N GLU A 271 -6.62 1.83 -14.00
CA GLU A 271 -5.30 1.21 -13.95
C GLU A 271 -5.32 -0.28 -14.37
N ALA A 272 -6.41 -1.00 -14.06
CA ALA A 272 -6.59 -2.40 -14.45
C ALA A 272 -6.66 -2.59 -15.96
N VAL A 273 -7.01 -1.55 -16.74
CA VAL A 273 -7.01 -1.60 -18.22
C VAL A 273 -5.62 -1.96 -18.75
N SER A 274 -4.56 -1.49 -18.11
CA SER A 274 -3.18 -1.74 -18.52
C SER A 274 -2.85 -3.24 -18.49
N VAL A 275 -2.98 -3.87 -17.32
CA VAL A 275 -2.72 -5.31 -17.17
C VAL A 275 -3.73 -6.17 -17.92
N ALA A 276 -4.99 -5.75 -18.04
CA ALA A 276 -5.96 -6.49 -18.83
C ALA A 276 -5.55 -6.58 -20.31
N ASN A 277 -4.98 -5.51 -20.88
CA ASN A 277 -4.42 -5.54 -22.23
C ASN A 277 -3.16 -6.42 -22.33
N LEU A 278 -2.31 -6.44 -21.30
CA LEU A 278 -1.16 -7.36 -21.25
C LEU A 278 -1.61 -8.83 -21.27
N LEU A 279 -2.65 -9.18 -20.52
CA LEU A 279 -3.23 -10.52 -20.50
C LEU A 279 -3.80 -10.91 -21.86
N LYS A 280 -4.59 -10.03 -22.50
CA LYS A 280 -5.10 -10.28 -23.86
C LYS A 280 -3.98 -10.37 -24.90
N LEU A 281 -2.91 -9.61 -24.74
CA LEU A 281 -1.74 -9.72 -25.59
C LEU A 281 -1.04 -11.07 -25.39
N ALA A 282 -0.93 -11.54 -24.16
CA ALA A 282 -0.37 -12.85 -23.84
C ALA A 282 -1.15 -13.98 -24.50
N GLU A 283 -2.48 -13.92 -24.46
CA GLU A 283 -3.36 -14.87 -25.14
C GLU A 283 -3.13 -14.86 -26.65
N MET A 284 -3.06 -13.68 -27.26
CA MET A 284 -2.81 -13.58 -28.70
C MET A 284 -1.45 -14.16 -29.09
N LEU A 285 -0.40 -13.88 -28.31
CA LEU A 285 0.97 -14.32 -28.58
C LEU A 285 1.20 -15.80 -28.21
N SER A 286 0.47 -16.37 -27.27
CA SER A 286 0.59 -17.80 -26.95
C SER A 286 0.06 -18.67 -28.09
N TYR A 287 -1.03 -18.24 -28.75
CA TYR A 287 -1.56 -18.92 -29.92
C TYR A 287 -0.79 -18.59 -31.22
N ASN A 288 -0.18 -17.40 -31.29
CA ASN A 288 0.59 -16.96 -32.46
C ASN A 288 1.96 -16.40 -32.02
N PRO A 289 2.93 -17.27 -31.68
CA PRO A 289 4.23 -16.81 -31.20
C PRO A 289 4.95 -15.92 -32.23
N PRO A 290 5.55 -14.79 -31.79
CA PRO A 290 6.26 -13.87 -32.67
C PRO A 290 7.61 -14.44 -33.14
N GLN A 291 8.27 -13.78 -34.10
CA GLN A 291 9.60 -14.19 -34.55
C GLN A 291 10.68 -14.01 -33.47
N ARG A 292 10.64 -12.88 -32.75
CA ARG A 292 11.53 -12.58 -31.61
C ARG A 292 10.94 -13.08 -30.31
N SER A 293 11.77 -13.37 -29.32
CA SER A 293 11.31 -13.72 -27.98
C SER A 293 10.71 -12.52 -27.27
N VAL A 294 9.59 -12.72 -26.57
CA VAL A 294 8.89 -11.68 -25.81
C VAL A 294 8.80 -12.09 -24.36
N VAL A 295 9.22 -11.21 -23.45
CA VAL A 295 8.94 -11.33 -22.02
C VAL A 295 7.83 -10.37 -21.67
N LEU A 296 6.73 -10.94 -21.21
CA LEU A 296 5.60 -10.19 -20.64
C LEU A 296 5.85 -10.06 -19.15
N ILE A 297 5.71 -8.84 -18.61
CA ILE A 297 5.94 -8.56 -17.19
C ILE A 297 4.73 -7.79 -16.63
N ALA A 298 4.06 -8.39 -15.65
CA ALA A 298 3.11 -7.69 -14.81
C ALA A 298 3.81 -7.18 -13.54
N THR A 299 3.89 -5.86 -13.34
CA THR A 299 4.62 -5.28 -12.21
C THR A 299 3.73 -4.72 -11.10
N SER A 300 4.24 -4.71 -9.86
CA SER A 300 3.66 -3.95 -8.75
C SER A 300 4.52 -2.74 -8.39
N GLY A 301 4.01 -1.85 -7.55
CA GLY A 301 4.71 -0.65 -7.11
C GLY A 301 4.61 0.51 -8.08
N HIS A 302 3.60 0.56 -8.95
CA HIS A 302 3.40 1.64 -9.92
C HIS A 302 3.35 3.01 -9.23
N GLY A 303 2.46 3.14 -8.24
CA GLY A 303 2.27 4.36 -7.44
C GLY A 303 3.48 4.74 -6.57
N GLN A 304 4.51 3.89 -6.48
CA GLN A 304 5.74 4.14 -5.72
C GLN A 304 6.94 4.40 -6.65
N SER A 305 6.72 5.25 -7.65
CA SER A 305 7.73 5.60 -8.66
C SER A 305 8.23 4.36 -9.43
N LEU A 306 7.30 3.53 -9.90
CA LEU A 306 7.56 2.34 -10.72
C LEU A 306 8.50 1.34 -10.02
N HIS A 307 8.27 1.07 -8.73
CA HIS A 307 9.19 0.30 -7.89
C HIS A 307 9.50 -1.08 -8.49
N GLY A 308 8.48 -1.86 -8.85
CA GLY A 308 8.69 -3.19 -9.43
C GLY A 308 9.47 -3.16 -10.74
N MET A 309 9.20 -2.19 -11.62
CA MET A 309 9.97 -2.04 -12.86
C MET A 309 11.42 -1.64 -12.60
N ARG A 310 11.67 -0.76 -11.62
CA ARG A 310 13.03 -0.40 -11.20
C ARG A 310 13.79 -1.62 -10.69
N ASP A 311 13.16 -2.47 -9.87
CA ASP A 311 13.78 -3.71 -9.41
C ASP A 311 14.08 -4.69 -10.54
N VAL A 312 13.19 -4.81 -11.54
CA VAL A 312 13.43 -5.64 -12.74
C VAL A 312 14.67 -5.15 -13.49
N ILE A 313 14.70 -3.87 -13.86
CA ILE A 313 15.83 -3.32 -14.64
C ILE A 313 17.13 -3.39 -13.84
N TRP A 314 17.09 -3.08 -12.55
CA TRP A 314 18.26 -3.21 -11.69
C TRP A 314 18.77 -4.64 -11.66
N SER A 315 17.88 -5.63 -11.51
CA SER A 315 18.25 -7.04 -11.47
C SER A 315 18.84 -7.57 -12.78
N LEU A 316 18.41 -7.04 -13.92
CA LEU A 316 18.92 -7.42 -15.25
C LEU A 316 20.33 -6.86 -15.51
N GLN A 317 20.65 -5.70 -14.94
CA GLN A 317 21.93 -5.02 -15.18
C GLN A 317 22.98 -5.30 -14.10
N GLU A 318 22.56 -5.75 -12.92
CA GLU A 318 23.45 -5.85 -11.77
C GLU A 318 24.49 -6.96 -11.91
N ARG A 319 25.72 -6.66 -11.49
CA ARG A 319 26.84 -7.61 -11.56
C ARG A 319 26.63 -8.73 -10.55
N THR A 320 26.84 -9.97 -10.97
CA THR A 320 26.70 -11.16 -10.10
C THR A 320 27.53 -11.10 -8.81
N LYS A 321 28.66 -10.37 -8.82
CA LYS A 321 29.46 -10.14 -7.60
C LYS A 321 28.69 -9.29 -6.57
N LEU A 322 28.07 -8.19 -7.01
CA LEU A 322 27.33 -7.29 -6.14
C LEU A 322 26.10 -8.00 -5.55
N LEU A 323 25.36 -8.78 -6.34
CA LEU A 323 24.27 -9.62 -5.84
C LEU A 323 24.72 -10.63 -4.76
N ARG A 324 25.91 -11.22 -4.92
CA ARG A 324 26.51 -12.13 -3.92
C ARG A 324 26.88 -11.38 -2.64
N ASP A 325 27.46 -10.18 -2.75
CA ASP A 325 27.82 -9.34 -1.61
C ASP A 325 26.56 -8.88 -0.84
N TYR A 326 25.51 -8.45 -1.55
CA TYR A 326 24.20 -8.12 -0.95
C TYR A 326 23.63 -9.30 -0.18
N ARG A 327 23.58 -10.50 -0.78
CA ARG A 327 23.09 -11.70 -0.12
C ARG A 327 23.88 -12.03 1.15
N ARG A 328 25.21 -11.88 1.14
CA ARG A 328 26.06 -12.10 2.32
C ARG A 328 25.72 -11.09 3.43
N ASN A 329 25.60 -9.81 3.07
CA ASN A 329 25.29 -8.75 4.03
C ASN A 329 23.91 -8.95 4.65
N LEU A 330 22.88 -9.25 3.85
CA LEU A 330 21.52 -9.55 4.35
C LEU A 330 21.51 -10.76 5.29
N LYS A 331 22.24 -11.84 4.95
CA LYS A 331 22.39 -12.99 5.85
C LYS A 331 23.05 -12.61 7.19
N LYS A 332 24.02 -11.69 7.18
CA LYS A 332 24.64 -11.18 8.41
C LYS A 332 23.63 -10.38 9.23
N THR A 333 22.89 -9.46 8.59
CA THR A 333 21.85 -8.65 9.24
C THR A 333 20.78 -9.54 9.88
N ILE A 334 20.28 -10.55 9.18
CA ILE A 334 19.28 -11.50 9.72
C ILE A 334 19.83 -12.22 10.96
N ARG A 335 21.07 -12.70 10.92
CA ARG A 335 21.69 -13.37 12.10
C ARG A 335 21.80 -12.42 13.29
N GLN A 336 22.21 -11.17 13.05
CA GLN A 336 22.32 -10.15 14.09
C GLN A 336 20.94 -9.82 14.68
N ALA A 337 19.94 -9.57 13.83
CA ALA A 337 18.58 -9.29 14.25
C ALA A 337 17.98 -10.43 15.09
N ASN A 338 18.15 -11.69 14.67
CA ASN A 338 17.70 -12.85 15.44
C ASN A 338 18.39 -12.97 16.80
N SER A 339 19.69 -12.67 16.85
CA SER A 339 20.43 -12.64 18.12
C SER A 339 19.92 -11.53 19.04
N THR A 340 19.60 -10.36 18.50
CA THR A 340 19.03 -9.24 19.25
C THR A 340 17.64 -9.56 19.76
N ILE A 341 16.75 -10.11 18.93
CA ILE A 341 15.40 -10.52 19.33
C ILE A 341 15.47 -11.54 20.48
N LYS A 342 16.35 -12.54 20.36
CA LYS A 342 16.58 -13.52 21.42
C LYS A 342 17.05 -12.85 22.72
N LEU A 343 18.04 -11.97 22.62
CA LEU A 343 18.56 -11.23 23.77
C LEU A 343 17.44 -10.44 24.48
N LEU A 344 16.63 -9.70 23.72
CA LEU A 344 15.52 -8.91 24.25
C LEU A 344 14.44 -9.79 24.90
N GLY A 345 14.15 -10.96 24.32
CA GLY A 345 13.17 -11.90 24.86
C GLY A 345 13.62 -12.62 26.14
N GLU A 346 14.92 -12.68 26.41
CA GLU A 346 15.50 -13.30 27.61
C GLU A 346 15.76 -12.30 28.75
N LEU A 347 15.47 -11.01 28.55
CA LEU A 347 15.67 -10.00 29.59
C LEU A 347 14.71 -10.19 30.76
N SER A 348 15.26 -10.11 31.97
CA SER A 348 14.51 -9.98 33.20
C SER A 348 15.00 -8.75 33.97
N PHE A 349 14.06 -7.97 34.50
CA PHE A 349 14.37 -6.76 35.26
C PHE A 349 14.27 -7.04 36.77
N PRO A 350 15.15 -6.46 37.59
CA PRO A 350 16.24 -5.55 37.22
C PRO A 350 17.40 -6.27 36.52
N LEU A 351 18.04 -5.59 35.57
CA LEU A 351 19.14 -6.15 34.80
C LEU A 351 20.40 -6.30 35.69
N PRO A 352 21.03 -7.50 35.80
CA PRO A 352 22.31 -7.65 36.49
C PRO A 352 23.44 -6.99 35.69
N GLU A 353 24.55 -6.58 36.34
CA GLU A 353 25.70 -5.98 35.63
C GLU A 353 26.29 -6.95 34.59
N ASP A 354 26.27 -6.56 33.32
CA ASP A 354 26.87 -7.32 32.21
C ASP A 354 27.21 -6.38 31.05
N SER A 355 28.49 -5.98 30.97
CA SER A 355 28.98 -5.03 29.96
C SER A 355 28.79 -5.51 28.52
N GLU A 356 28.89 -6.82 28.26
CA GLU A 356 28.73 -7.36 26.90
C GLU A 356 27.26 -7.34 26.48
N ARG A 357 26.35 -7.75 27.37
CA ARG A 357 24.91 -7.63 27.16
C ARG A 357 24.52 -6.17 26.97
N ASP A 358 24.99 -5.29 27.84
CA ASP A 358 24.61 -3.87 27.85
C ASP A 358 25.07 -3.16 26.58
N THR A 359 26.25 -3.50 26.04
CA THR A 359 26.71 -3.01 24.74
C THR A 359 25.79 -3.45 23.60
N LYS A 360 25.35 -4.72 23.60
CA LYS A 360 24.42 -5.25 22.59
C LYS A 360 23.02 -4.64 22.72
N LEU A 361 22.55 -4.42 23.95
CA LEU A 361 21.28 -3.75 24.21
C LEU A 361 21.31 -2.29 23.75
N LEU A 362 22.37 -1.55 24.09
CA LEU A 362 22.54 -0.17 23.62
C LEU A 362 22.48 -0.10 22.09
N ALA A 363 23.20 -0.99 21.39
CA ALA A 363 23.13 -1.05 19.94
C ALA A 363 21.74 -1.39 19.38
N ALA A 364 20.94 -2.16 20.14
CA ALA A 364 19.58 -2.53 19.75
C ALA A 364 18.58 -1.39 19.90
N ILE A 365 18.73 -0.56 20.95
CA ILE A 365 17.78 0.52 21.28
C ILE A 365 18.30 1.93 20.93
N ASP A 366 19.49 2.05 20.34
CA ASP A 366 20.16 3.33 20.05
C ASP A 366 19.27 4.29 19.25
N ASN A 367 18.55 3.78 18.24
CA ASN A 367 17.63 4.60 17.45
C ASN A 367 16.41 5.05 18.27
N ASP A 368 15.84 4.18 19.11
CA ASP A 368 14.72 4.52 19.97
C ASP A 368 15.13 5.57 21.01
N LEU A 369 16.33 5.43 21.60
CA LEU A 369 16.90 6.41 22.52
C LEU A 369 17.09 7.77 21.84
N LYS A 370 17.69 7.79 20.64
CA LYS A 370 17.87 9.02 19.85
C LYS A 370 16.53 9.68 19.52
N PHE A 371 15.52 8.89 19.17
CA PHE A 371 14.18 9.38 18.90
C PHE A 371 13.53 10.00 20.14
N GLN A 372 13.58 9.31 21.29
CA GLN A 372 13.08 9.84 22.56
C GLN A 372 13.81 11.13 22.99
N ILE A 373 15.12 11.18 22.83
CA ILE A 373 15.92 12.39 23.09
C ILE A 373 15.49 13.55 22.19
N ASP A 374 15.19 13.30 20.91
CA ASP A 374 14.70 14.30 19.97
C ASP A 374 13.30 14.80 20.38
N GLN A 375 12.37 13.91 20.71
CA GLN A 375 11.03 14.27 21.19
C GLN A 375 11.10 15.17 22.43
N LEU A 376 11.86 14.77 23.45
CA LEU A 376 12.05 15.59 24.65
C LEU A 376 12.69 16.95 24.33
N SER A 377 13.62 16.98 23.37
CA SER A 377 14.25 18.24 22.94
C SER A 377 13.27 19.18 22.25
N ARG A 378 12.38 18.67 21.40
CA ARG A 378 11.32 19.47 20.75
C ARG A 378 10.35 20.03 21.78
N THR A 379 9.88 19.20 22.72
CA THR A 379 8.99 19.63 23.80
C THR A 379 9.63 20.72 24.65
N LEU A 380 10.90 20.56 25.00
CA LEU A 380 11.65 21.53 25.78
C LEU A 380 11.87 22.86 25.03
N ILE A 381 12.10 22.83 23.70
CA ILE A 381 12.16 24.05 22.89
C ILE A 381 10.79 24.74 22.84
N SER A 382 9.71 23.98 22.61
CA SER A 382 8.35 24.50 22.57
C SER A 382 7.97 25.22 23.86
N LEU A 383 8.18 24.58 25.02
CA LEU A 383 7.90 25.18 26.33
C LEU A 383 8.70 26.46 26.60
N ARG A 384 9.93 26.56 26.07
CA ARG A 384 10.79 27.76 26.22
C ARG A 384 10.39 28.92 25.32
N LEU A 385 9.70 28.65 24.23
CA LEU A 385 9.21 29.67 23.29
C LEU A 385 7.86 30.25 23.71
N GLN A 386 7.14 29.61 24.64
CA GLN A 386 5.92 30.15 25.22
C GLN A 386 6.25 31.30 26.19
N ASP A 387 5.35 32.30 26.25
CA ASP A 387 5.53 33.51 27.07
C ASP A 387 5.49 33.21 28.59
N ASP A 388 4.93 32.07 29.00
CA ASP A 388 4.74 31.65 30.39
C ASP A 388 5.90 30.80 30.95
N LYS A 389 7.12 31.33 30.88
CA LYS A 389 8.34 30.60 31.32
C LYS A 389 8.34 30.23 32.80
N ASP A 390 7.74 31.06 33.66
CA ASP A 390 7.72 30.83 35.11
C ASP A 390 6.75 29.72 35.52
N LEU A 391 5.61 29.58 34.81
CA LEU A 391 4.65 28.48 34.98
C LEU A 391 5.22 27.13 34.50
N ASN A 392 6.08 27.16 33.49
CA ASN A 392 6.66 25.96 32.87
C ASN A 392 7.99 25.51 33.49
N ARG A 393 8.53 26.22 34.49
CA ARG A 393 9.90 26.00 34.99
C ARG A 393 10.14 24.59 35.53
N GLU A 394 9.25 24.11 36.40
CA GLU A 394 9.34 22.75 36.97
C GLU A 394 9.26 21.68 35.89
N ARG A 395 8.37 21.86 34.91
CA ARG A 395 8.22 20.94 33.79
C ARG A 395 9.45 20.92 32.87
N ILE A 396 10.06 22.09 32.63
CA ILE A 396 11.31 22.22 31.87
C ILE A 396 12.44 21.46 32.58
N ASP A 397 12.57 21.62 33.90
CA ASP A 397 13.63 20.96 34.67
C ASP A 397 13.45 19.44 34.70
N GLN A 398 12.20 18.96 34.80
CA GLN A 398 11.87 17.54 34.71
C GLN A 398 12.28 16.96 33.35
N ILE A 399 11.79 17.55 32.25
CA ILE A 399 12.08 17.07 30.88
C ILE A 399 13.58 17.15 30.58
N ALA A 400 14.26 18.19 31.05
CA ALA A 400 15.70 18.33 30.88
C ALA A 400 16.47 17.21 31.60
N SER A 401 16.03 16.82 32.81
CA SER A 401 16.61 15.73 33.60
C SER A 401 16.37 14.37 32.95
N GLU A 402 15.14 14.10 32.49
CA GLU A 402 14.80 12.87 31.74
C GLU A 402 15.66 12.74 30.47
N ARG A 403 15.79 13.82 29.69
CA ARG A 403 16.64 13.84 28.49
C ARG A 403 18.12 13.61 28.84
N PHE A 404 18.59 14.17 29.95
CA PHE A 404 19.98 13.96 30.39
C PHE A 404 20.22 12.51 30.81
N ALA A 405 19.26 11.89 31.50
CA ALA A 405 19.32 10.48 31.87
C ALA A 405 19.41 9.55 30.65
N LEU A 406 18.63 9.81 29.59
CA LEU A 406 18.68 9.01 28.36
C LEU A 406 20.00 9.15 27.55
N ARG A 407 20.73 10.24 27.75
CA ARG A 407 22.03 10.48 27.08
C ARG A 407 23.21 9.81 27.79
N ARG A 408 23.03 9.46 29.05
CA ARG A 408 24.03 8.81 29.89
C ARG A 408 23.91 7.30 29.73
#